data_AF-A0A820QA79-F1
#
_entry.id   AF-A0A820QA79-F1
#
_cell.length_a   1.000
_cell.length_b   1.000
_cell.length_c   1.000
_cell.angle_alpha   90.00
_cell.angle_beta   90.00
_cell.angle_gamma   90.00
#
_symmetry.space_group_name_H-M   'P 1'
#
loop_
_entity.id
_entity.type
_entity.pdbx_description
1 polymer ?
#
loop_
_entity_poly.entity_id
_entity_poly.type
_entity_poly.pdbx_seq_one_letter_code
_entity_poly.pdbx_strand_id
1 'polypeptide(L)'
;MSEWSEGFSLDVIKSTGMASCKVANDRTYMIEIEVTEAQSDTEEEQWRSVKPEEIIPFWPRNMEGAVMCVRYTHNRISSTAFSFTQKHRTLLYMNDEERPALQVEVIATDFDGFRVVFGDYKIGDAPVLLVNCLKYLPIGFCQATDIRTQVLPPLHYVYYTWVNPLKPRTLVVACHDQSVSIELNSLCGVLEAKDLQPVYYAVFQDGPQTVLLFSEETDLIKAVTNMPSLGESMKQHIQVGIRDIGIAIIDDIARNDLFYISISKSKDIWMESSKSHMKPLSYDLNKHVDEQYESYIKDHNAHPNDEKFASKKYRIDENRDVSFDEDTAELTDHQDHLVRIKRQPLDGLWVGFAWSTSNSALHLRINRVQIDNEHEFTLFPVVLNSIVSKAAGTDIPGKPFIELSLFKTTIARSNTTHIK
;
A
#
# COMPACT_ATOMS: atom_id res chain seq x y z
N MET A 1 -47.77 11.99 -32.66
CA MET A 1 -47.66 12.95 -31.54
C MET A 1 -47.01 12.22 -30.40
N SER A 2 -45.94 12.84 -29.92
CA SER A 2 -45.11 12.48 -28.79
C SER A 2 -45.85 12.63 -27.45
N GLU A 3 -45.38 11.88 -26.45
CA GLU A 3 -44.93 12.36 -25.13
C GLU A 3 -45.40 11.50 -23.94
N TRP A 4 -44.39 10.93 -23.25
CA TRP A 4 -44.15 10.84 -21.79
C TRP A 4 -45.37 10.73 -20.84
N SER A 5 -45.40 9.91 -19.79
CA SER A 5 -44.40 9.14 -19.04
C SER A 5 -45.16 8.06 -18.25
N GLU A 6 -44.64 6.83 -18.22
CA GLU A 6 -45.14 5.84 -17.26
C GLU A 6 -44.75 6.30 -15.85
N GLY A 7 -45.76 6.35 -14.98
CA GLY A 7 -45.61 6.74 -13.59
C GLY A 7 -44.56 5.88 -12.91
N PHE A 8 -43.50 6.53 -12.45
CA PHE A 8 -42.57 6.01 -11.46
C PHE A 8 -43.36 5.34 -10.33
N SER A 9 -43.21 4.03 -10.17
CA SER A 9 -43.68 3.34 -8.97
C SER A 9 -42.82 3.78 -7.80
N LEU A 10 -43.45 4.42 -6.83
CA LEU A 10 -42.95 4.66 -5.47
C LEU A 10 -42.66 3.31 -4.79
N ASP A 11 -41.51 2.70 -5.06
CA ASP A 11 -40.96 1.59 -4.25
C ASP A 11 -39.42 1.53 -4.27
N VAL A 12 -38.78 2.64 -4.65
CA VAL A 12 -37.35 2.85 -4.34
C VAL A 12 -37.26 3.21 -2.87
N ILE A 13 -36.32 2.57 -2.16
CA ILE A 13 -35.85 2.81 -0.78
C ILE A 13 -36.50 1.91 0.30
N LYS A 14 -36.12 0.63 0.36
CA LYS A 14 -35.77 -0.06 1.62
C LYS A 14 -34.59 -1.01 1.37
N SER A 15 -33.43 -0.64 1.89
CA SER A 15 -32.13 -1.31 1.75
C SER A 15 -32.19 -2.81 2.04
N THR A 16 -31.90 -3.64 1.05
CA THR A 16 -31.58 -5.07 1.20
C THR A 16 -30.35 -5.26 2.11
N GLY A 17 -30.21 -6.44 2.70
CA GLY A 17 -28.96 -6.88 3.29
C GLY A 17 -28.78 -8.38 3.06
N MET A 18 -27.55 -8.81 2.79
CA MET A 18 -27.23 -10.20 2.46
C MET A 18 -26.24 -10.79 3.46
N ALA A 19 -26.51 -11.97 4.01
CA ALA A 19 -25.51 -12.71 4.79
C ALA A 19 -24.81 -13.74 3.89
N SER A 20 -23.48 -13.83 3.87
CA SER A 20 -22.76 -14.83 3.06
C SER A 20 -21.54 -15.42 3.76
N CYS A 21 -21.28 -16.70 3.56
CA CYS A 21 -20.09 -17.39 4.08
C CYS A 21 -19.05 -17.60 2.94
N LYS A 22 -17.78 -17.22 3.15
CA LYS A 22 -16.69 -17.46 2.16
C LYS A 22 -15.77 -18.58 2.62
N VAL A 23 -15.50 -19.54 1.72
CA VAL A 23 -14.58 -20.67 1.95
C VAL A 23 -13.16 -20.29 1.48
N ALA A 24 -12.13 -20.68 2.24
CA ALA A 24 -10.74 -20.64 1.80
C ALA A 24 -10.35 -21.99 1.18
N ASN A 25 -9.63 -21.96 0.06
CA ASN A 25 -9.14 -23.20 -0.58
C ASN A 25 -8.22 -23.98 0.37
N ASP A 26 -8.55 -25.27 0.49
CA ASP A 26 -7.74 -26.42 0.92
C ASP A 26 -7.84 -27.01 2.34
N ARG A 27 -8.89 -26.69 3.11
CA ARG A 27 -9.50 -27.62 4.11
C ARG A 27 -10.99 -27.33 4.28
N THR A 28 -11.83 -28.02 3.50
CA THR A 28 -13.29 -27.85 3.49
C THR A 28 -13.93 -28.41 4.76
N TYR A 29 -14.23 -27.55 5.74
CA TYR A 29 -15.13 -27.87 6.86
C TYR A 29 -16.17 -26.77 7.03
N MET A 30 -17.24 -26.93 6.27
CA MET A 30 -18.43 -26.07 6.14
C MET A 30 -19.24 -26.10 7.46
N ILE A 31 -19.23 -25.03 8.27
CA ILE A 31 -20.21 -24.88 9.37
C ILE A 31 -21.35 -23.98 8.94
N GLU A 32 -22.55 -24.53 9.07
CA GLU A 32 -23.78 -23.77 9.02
C GLU A 32 -23.90 -22.90 10.28
N ILE A 33 -24.07 -21.60 10.09
CA ILE A 33 -24.27 -20.64 11.16
C ILE A 33 -25.74 -20.27 11.24
N GLU A 34 -26.20 -19.94 12.44
CA GLU A 34 -27.51 -19.33 12.61
C GLU A 34 -27.33 -17.87 12.97
N VAL A 35 -28.11 -16.99 12.34
CA VAL A 35 -28.12 -15.56 12.61
C VAL A 35 -29.48 -15.12 13.13
N THR A 36 -29.49 -14.20 14.07
CA THR A 36 -30.72 -13.54 14.56
C THR A 36 -30.47 -12.07 14.83
N GLU A 37 -31.52 -11.26 14.72
CA GLU A 37 -31.52 -9.91 15.29
C GLU A 37 -31.56 -10.04 16.81
N ALA A 38 -30.67 -9.33 17.53
CA ALA A 38 -30.71 -9.34 18.99
C ALA A 38 -31.87 -8.44 19.46
N GLN A 39 -32.93 -9.05 19.99
CA GLN A 39 -34.09 -8.34 20.55
C GLN A 39 -34.13 -8.50 22.07
N SER A 40 -34.61 -7.49 22.79
CA SER A 40 -34.67 -7.51 24.26
C SER A 40 -35.89 -8.23 24.84
N ASP A 41 -37.01 -8.42 24.10
CA ASP A 41 -38.29 -8.75 24.77
C ASP A 41 -39.32 -9.56 23.95
N THR A 42 -38.95 -10.61 23.20
CA THR A 42 -39.96 -11.59 22.73
C THR A 42 -39.49 -13.05 22.83
N GLU A 43 -40.40 -13.94 23.25
CA GLU A 43 -40.13 -15.34 23.64
C GLU A 43 -39.74 -16.31 22.50
N GLU A 44 -39.54 -15.86 21.27
CA GLU A 44 -39.06 -16.71 20.18
C GLU A 44 -38.02 -16.01 19.30
N GLU A 45 -36.74 -16.18 19.63
CA GLU A 45 -35.62 -15.82 18.75
C GLU A 45 -35.72 -16.63 17.44
N GLN A 46 -36.06 -15.97 16.32
CA GLN A 46 -36.13 -16.61 15.01
C GLN A 46 -34.75 -16.70 14.36
N TRP A 47 -33.98 -17.69 14.80
CA TRP A 47 -32.70 -18.07 14.22
C TRP A 47 -32.86 -18.50 12.75
N ARG A 48 -32.07 -17.90 11.86
CA ARG A 48 -32.03 -18.26 10.44
C ARG A 48 -30.73 -18.95 10.12
N SER A 49 -30.85 -20.15 9.56
CA SER A 49 -29.70 -20.93 9.11
C SER A 49 -29.10 -20.34 7.84
N VAL A 50 -27.78 -20.21 7.80
CA VAL A 50 -26.99 -19.81 6.64
C VAL A 50 -25.98 -20.92 6.37
N LYS A 51 -26.18 -21.64 5.27
CA LYS A 51 -25.25 -22.68 4.87
C LYS A 51 -23.98 -22.06 4.29
N PRO A 52 -22.88 -22.80 4.29
CA PRO A 52 -21.65 -22.33 3.67
C PRO A 52 -21.83 -22.09 2.17
N GLU A 53 -21.25 -21.00 1.67
CA GLU A 53 -21.47 -20.44 0.32
C GLU A 53 -22.90 -19.96 0.01
N GLU A 54 -23.85 -20.13 0.94
CA GLU A 54 -25.21 -19.63 0.78
C GLU A 54 -25.26 -18.12 1.03
N ILE A 55 -26.21 -17.48 0.34
CA ILE A 55 -26.56 -16.09 0.54
C ILE A 55 -28.04 -16.00 0.87
N ILE A 56 -28.37 -15.54 2.07
CA ILE A 56 -29.77 -15.33 2.46
C ILE A 56 -30.08 -13.84 2.63
N PRO A 57 -31.29 -13.40 2.22
CA PRO A 57 -31.76 -12.05 2.53
C PRO A 57 -32.07 -11.92 4.03
N PHE A 58 -31.62 -10.83 4.63
CA PHE A 58 -31.86 -10.50 6.03
C PHE A 58 -32.50 -9.12 6.14
N TRP A 59 -33.68 -9.07 6.77
CA TRP A 59 -34.48 -7.85 6.93
C TRP A 59 -34.55 -7.47 8.41
N PRO A 60 -34.00 -6.31 8.83
CA PRO A 60 -34.12 -5.85 10.21
C PRO A 60 -35.59 -5.59 10.54
N ARG A 61 -36.05 -6.06 11.71
CA ARG A 61 -37.39 -5.73 12.20
C ARG A 61 -37.38 -4.38 12.91
N ASN A 62 -36.28 -4.04 13.57
CA ASN A 62 -36.05 -2.74 14.16
C ASN A 62 -34.92 -1.99 13.43
N MET A 63 -35.24 -0.82 12.88
CA MET A 63 -34.24 0.02 12.20
C MET A 63 -33.41 0.83 13.20
N GLU A 64 -33.92 1.08 14.41
CA GLU A 64 -33.19 1.75 15.49
C GLU A 64 -32.47 0.71 16.36
N GLY A 65 -31.14 0.65 16.27
CA GLY A 65 -30.33 -0.29 17.05
C GLY A 65 -30.23 -1.69 16.45
N ALA A 66 -30.40 -1.81 15.13
CA ALA A 66 -30.23 -3.05 14.36
C ALA A 66 -28.88 -3.75 14.63
N VAL A 67 -28.91 -4.79 15.48
CA VAL A 67 -27.76 -5.60 15.87
C VAL A 67 -28.02 -7.09 15.67
N MET A 68 -26.98 -7.84 15.32
CA MET A 68 -27.06 -9.25 14.99
C MET A 68 -26.22 -10.07 15.98
N CYS A 69 -26.74 -11.24 16.33
CA CYS A 69 -26.01 -12.32 16.98
C CYS A 69 -25.83 -13.48 16.00
N VAL A 70 -24.73 -14.20 16.14
CA VAL A 70 -24.45 -15.41 15.37
C VAL A 70 -24.10 -16.54 16.32
N ARG A 71 -24.51 -17.76 15.98
CA ARG A 71 -24.08 -18.98 16.67
C ARG A 71 -23.78 -20.07 15.66
N TYR A 72 -23.04 -21.08 16.09
CA TYR A 72 -22.88 -22.27 15.27
C TYR A 72 -24.13 -23.16 15.43
N THR A 73 -24.56 -23.82 14.35
CA THR A 73 -25.71 -24.76 14.41
C THR A 73 -25.50 -25.90 15.39
N HIS A 74 -24.27 -26.43 15.49
CA HIS A 74 -23.90 -27.52 16.40
C HIS A 74 -23.68 -27.05 17.84
N ASN A 75 -23.31 -25.78 18.02
CA ASN A 75 -23.01 -25.17 19.31
C ASN A 75 -23.88 -23.91 19.48
N ARG A 76 -25.04 -24.09 20.13
CA ARG A 76 -26.10 -23.07 20.28
C ARG A 76 -25.72 -21.90 21.22
N ILE A 77 -24.44 -21.69 21.48
CA ILE A 77 -23.94 -20.55 22.25
C ILE A 77 -23.82 -19.34 21.32
N SER A 78 -24.61 -18.31 21.62
CA SER A 78 -24.63 -17.05 20.86
C SER A 78 -23.37 -16.21 21.07
N SER A 79 -22.91 -15.59 20.00
CA SER A 79 -21.89 -14.54 20.05
C SER A 79 -22.39 -13.31 20.79
N THR A 80 -21.47 -12.40 21.09
CA THR A 80 -21.85 -11.01 21.41
C THR A 80 -22.44 -10.32 20.17
N ALA A 81 -23.38 -9.41 20.42
CA ALA A 81 -24.06 -8.68 19.34
C ALA A 81 -23.10 -7.72 18.63
N PHE A 82 -23.30 -7.53 17.32
CA PHE A 82 -22.56 -6.58 16.50
C PHE A 82 -23.50 -5.83 15.56
N SER A 83 -23.09 -4.66 15.08
CA SER A 83 -23.91 -3.87 14.15
C SER A 83 -23.82 -4.47 12.75
N PHE A 84 -24.94 -4.65 12.05
CA PHE A 84 -24.93 -5.02 10.63
C PHE A 84 -25.32 -3.86 9.72
N THR A 85 -25.43 -2.66 10.29
CA THR A 85 -25.83 -1.42 9.62
C THR A 85 -24.70 -0.40 9.54
N GLN A 86 -23.48 -0.79 9.90
CA GLN A 86 -22.28 0.02 9.80
C GLN A 86 -21.13 -0.80 9.23
N LYS A 87 -20.37 -0.19 8.30
CA LYS A 87 -19.20 -0.84 7.71
C LYS A 87 -18.14 -1.09 8.79
N HIS A 88 -17.86 -2.35 9.08
CA HIS A 88 -16.77 -2.71 9.97
C HIS A 88 -16.30 -4.14 9.75
N ARG A 89 -15.12 -4.42 10.29
CA ARG A 89 -14.56 -5.76 10.40
C ARG A 89 -14.30 -6.07 11.88
N THR A 90 -14.77 -7.23 12.35
CA THR A 90 -14.69 -7.64 13.76
C THR A 90 -14.43 -9.14 13.85
N LEU A 91 -13.55 -9.54 14.75
CA LEU A 91 -13.39 -10.93 15.13
C LEU A 91 -14.25 -11.20 16.37
N LEU A 92 -15.21 -12.12 16.28
CA LEU A 92 -16.04 -12.52 17.42
C LEU A 92 -15.39 -13.68 18.14
N TYR A 93 -15.36 -13.64 19.47
CA TYR A 93 -15.06 -14.82 20.28
C TYR A 93 -16.28 -15.73 20.29
N MET A 94 -16.07 -16.98 19.93
CA MET A 94 -17.07 -18.04 19.91
C MET A 94 -16.69 -19.02 21.03
N ASN A 95 -17.63 -19.38 21.90
CA ASN A 95 -17.36 -20.31 22.99
C ASN A 95 -17.40 -21.77 22.50
N ASP A 96 -16.49 -22.10 21.59
CA ASP A 96 -16.37 -23.39 20.90
C ASP A 96 -14.93 -23.87 20.93
N GLU A 97 -14.72 -25.15 21.28
CA GLU A 97 -13.37 -25.72 21.45
C GLU A 97 -12.61 -25.84 20.13
N GLU A 98 -13.29 -26.16 19.03
CA GLU A 98 -12.66 -26.34 17.73
C GLU A 98 -12.50 -25.00 16.99
N ARG A 99 -13.46 -24.08 17.17
CA ARG A 99 -13.50 -22.80 16.45
C ARG A 99 -13.82 -21.64 17.38
N PRO A 100 -12.83 -21.22 18.19
CA PRO A 100 -13.04 -20.22 19.24
C PRO A 100 -13.24 -18.80 18.70
N ALA A 101 -13.15 -18.57 17.38
CA ALA A 101 -13.31 -17.25 16.80
C ALA A 101 -13.94 -17.29 15.40
N LEU A 102 -14.77 -16.29 15.10
CA LEU A 102 -15.45 -16.13 13.82
C LEU A 102 -15.22 -14.70 13.28
N GLN A 103 -14.73 -14.60 12.05
CA GLN A 103 -14.49 -13.32 11.40
C GLN A 103 -15.79 -12.80 10.78
N VAL A 104 -16.16 -11.57 11.12
CA VAL A 104 -17.33 -10.88 10.56
C VAL A 104 -16.89 -9.62 9.84
N GLU A 105 -17.34 -9.45 8.60
CA GLU A 105 -17.13 -8.25 7.80
C GLU A 105 -18.47 -7.72 7.29
N VAL A 106 -18.79 -6.48 7.64
CA VAL A 106 -19.99 -5.78 7.19
C VAL A 106 -19.58 -4.80 6.10
N ILE A 107 -20.08 -5.02 4.90
CA ILE A 107 -19.71 -4.30 3.69
C ILE A 107 -20.93 -3.51 3.23
N ALA A 108 -20.77 -2.21 2.99
CA ALA A 108 -21.78 -1.41 2.31
C ALA A 108 -21.66 -1.66 0.80
N THR A 109 -22.79 -1.91 0.14
CA THR A 109 -22.89 -2.12 -1.30
C THR A 109 -23.82 -1.05 -1.90
N ASP A 110 -23.53 -0.63 -3.12
CA ASP A 110 -24.25 0.48 -3.75
C ASP A 110 -25.71 0.14 -4.10
N PHE A 111 -26.02 -1.15 -4.26
CA PHE A 111 -27.33 -1.64 -4.71
C PHE A 111 -28.03 -2.52 -3.67
N ASP A 112 -27.28 -3.24 -2.82
CA ASP A 112 -27.81 -4.28 -1.93
C ASP A 112 -27.72 -3.92 -0.43
N GLY A 113 -27.65 -2.63 -0.11
CA GLY A 113 -27.49 -2.12 1.26
C GLY A 113 -26.26 -2.71 1.97
N PHE A 114 -26.44 -3.41 3.09
CA PHE A 114 -25.34 -3.99 3.87
C PHE A 114 -25.22 -5.50 3.71
N ARG A 115 -24.03 -5.97 3.34
CA ARG A 115 -23.70 -7.39 3.27
C ARG A 115 -22.85 -7.80 4.47
N VAL A 116 -23.31 -8.80 5.23
CA VAL A 116 -22.57 -9.40 6.34
C VAL A 116 -21.87 -10.66 5.84
N VAL A 117 -20.55 -10.68 5.91
CA VAL A 117 -19.72 -11.80 5.45
C VAL A 117 -19.09 -12.49 6.66
N PHE A 118 -19.31 -13.79 6.78
CA PHE A 118 -18.70 -14.63 7.81
C PHE A 118 -17.55 -15.43 7.20
N GLY A 119 -16.47 -15.59 7.97
CA GLY A 119 -15.33 -16.40 7.57
C GLY A 119 -14.56 -16.94 8.76
N ASP A 120 -13.71 -17.92 8.48
CA ASP A 120 -12.82 -18.48 9.50
C ASP A 120 -11.79 -17.45 9.97
N TYR A 121 -11.33 -17.62 11.21
CA TYR A 121 -10.21 -16.87 11.75
C TYR A 121 -8.93 -17.09 10.91
N LYS A 122 -8.26 -16.00 10.57
CA LYS A 122 -6.94 -16.00 9.93
C LYS A 122 -5.92 -15.24 10.79
N ILE A 123 -4.66 -15.58 10.64
CA ILE A 123 -3.55 -14.84 11.27
C ILE A 123 -3.66 -13.36 10.86
N GLY A 124 -3.67 -12.46 11.85
CA GLY A 124 -3.88 -11.02 11.64
C GLY A 124 -5.32 -10.53 11.83
N ASP A 125 -6.31 -11.41 11.96
CA ASP A 125 -7.70 -11.01 12.22
C ASP A 125 -7.90 -10.53 13.66
N ALA A 126 -7.11 -11.09 14.60
CA ALA A 126 -7.15 -10.69 15.99
C ALA A 126 -6.69 -9.24 16.14
N PRO A 127 -7.48 -8.38 16.81
CA PRO A 127 -7.15 -6.98 16.91
C PRO A 127 -5.75 -6.64 17.43
N VAL A 128 -5.25 -7.39 18.40
CA VAL A 128 -3.90 -7.24 18.91
C VAL A 128 -3.46 -8.55 19.55
N LEU A 129 -2.20 -8.91 19.36
CA LEU A 129 -1.51 -9.94 20.11
C LEU A 129 -0.85 -9.28 21.32
N LEU A 130 -1.32 -9.60 22.53
CA LEU A 130 -0.72 -9.13 23.76
C LEU A 130 0.41 -10.07 24.14
N VAL A 131 1.62 -9.56 24.38
CA VAL A 131 2.79 -10.35 24.74
C VAL A 131 3.40 -9.81 26.02
N ASN A 132 3.36 -10.59 27.09
CA ASN A 132 3.96 -10.24 28.36
C ASN A 132 5.36 -10.87 28.48
N CYS A 133 6.42 -10.10 28.26
CA CYS A 133 7.80 -10.54 28.45
C CYS A 133 8.33 -10.29 29.88
N LEU A 134 7.49 -9.83 30.81
CA LEU A 134 7.87 -9.65 32.20
C LEU A 134 8.08 -11.01 32.86
N LYS A 135 9.09 -11.09 33.74
CA LYS A 135 9.47 -12.35 34.39
C LYS A 135 8.55 -12.75 35.54
N TYR A 136 8.02 -11.76 36.26
CA TYR A 136 7.27 -11.99 37.50
C TYR A 136 5.93 -11.25 37.58
N LEU A 137 5.71 -10.26 36.71
CA LEU A 137 4.56 -9.37 36.80
C LEU A 137 3.46 -9.75 35.78
N PRO A 138 2.23 -10.02 36.24
CA PRO A 138 1.10 -10.18 35.34
C PRO A 138 0.60 -8.82 34.84
N ILE A 139 -0.01 -8.81 33.66
CA ILE A 139 -0.63 -7.63 33.05
C ILE A 139 -2.15 -7.79 33.02
N GLY A 140 -2.88 -6.87 33.64
CA GLY A 140 -4.32 -6.77 33.52
C GLY A 140 -4.71 -6.13 32.18
N PHE A 141 -5.78 -6.59 31.54
CA PHE A 141 -6.30 -5.97 30.33
C PHE A 141 -7.82 -6.10 30.20
N CYS A 142 -8.46 -5.09 29.62
CA CYS A 142 -9.89 -5.11 29.29
C CYS A 142 -10.22 -4.10 28.18
N GLN A 143 -11.43 -4.21 27.63
CA GLN A 143 -12.01 -3.11 26.87
C GLN A 143 -12.42 -2.00 27.86
N ALA A 144 -12.20 -0.73 27.54
CA ALA A 144 -12.47 0.39 28.44
C ALA A 144 -13.91 0.44 29.00
N THR A 145 -14.88 -0.10 28.25
CA THR A 145 -16.29 -0.17 28.67
C THR A 145 -16.66 -1.44 29.41
N ASP A 146 -15.72 -2.36 29.60
CA ASP A 146 -15.93 -3.62 30.31
C ASP A 146 -15.49 -3.48 31.77
N ILE A 147 -16.22 -4.15 32.65
CA ILE A 147 -15.97 -4.19 34.08
C ILE A 147 -15.00 -5.34 34.41
N ARG A 148 -14.92 -6.36 33.54
CA ARG A 148 -14.10 -7.55 33.77
C ARG A 148 -12.69 -7.36 33.22
N THR A 149 -11.73 -7.25 34.12
CA THR A 149 -10.30 -7.28 33.78
C THR A 149 -9.82 -8.72 33.67
N GLN A 150 -9.24 -9.06 32.52
CA GLN A 150 -8.53 -10.31 32.32
C GLN A 150 -7.06 -10.15 32.72
N VAL A 151 -6.38 -11.25 33.02
CA VAL A 151 -4.99 -11.24 33.47
C VAL A 151 -4.14 -12.05 32.50
N LEU A 152 -3.10 -11.42 31.96
CA LEU A 152 -2.06 -12.03 31.15
C LEU A 152 -0.87 -12.38 32.06
N PRO A 153 -0.61 -13.68 32.32
CA PRO A 153 0.48 -14.10 33.20
C PRO A 153 1.86 -13.68 32.66
N PRO A 154 2.90 -13.65 33.53
CA PRO A 154 4.28 -13.45 33.09
C PRO A 154 4.71 -14.46 32.03
N LEU A 155 5.48 -14.03 31.03
CA LEU A 155 6.00 -14.88 29.95
C LEU A 155 4.92 -15.60 29.11
N HIS A 156 3.72 -15.01 29.00
CA HIS A 156 2.62 -15.52 28.19
C HIS A 156 2.19 -14.51 27.12
N TYR A 157 1.47 -15.01 26.12
CA TYR A 157 0.83 -14.19 25.10
C TYR A 157 -0.63 -14.61 24.90
N VAL A 158 -1.45 -13.69 24.40
CA VAL A 158 -2.85 -13.96 24.07
C VAL A 158 -3.32 -13.11 22.89
N TYR A 159 -4.11 -13.70 22.00
CA TYR A 159 -4.83 -12.97 20.97
C TYR A 159 -6.07 -12.32 21.57
N TYR A 160 -6.12 -11.00 21.53
CA TYR A 160 -7.23 -10.23 22.09
C TYR A 160 -8.22 -9.82 21.00
N THR A 161 -9.50 -9.97 21.30
CA THR A 161 -10.60 -9.35 20.54
C THR A 161 -11.53 -8.55 21.46
N TRP A 162 -12.32 -7.65 20.87
CA TRP A 162 -13.24 -6.77 21.58
C TRP A 162 -14.39 -7.57 22.20
N VAL A 163 -14.50 -7.52 23.54
CA VAL A 163 -15.55 -8.23 24.28
C VAL A 163 -16.93 -7.74 23.83
N ASN A 164 -17.11 -6.42 23.66
CA ASN A 164 -18.33 -5.83 23.12
C ASN A 164 -18.04 -5.09 21.81
N PRO A 165 -18.38 -5.69 20.65
CA PRO A 165 -18.21 -5.08 19.33
C PRO A 165 -18.95 -3.75 19.11
N LEU A 166 -20.00 -3.48 19.90
CA LEU A 166 -20.82 -2.27 19.79
C LEU A 166 -20.24 -1.09 20.57
N LYS A 167 -19.25 -1.34 21.43
CA LYS A 167 -18.61 -0.31 22.25
C LYS A 167 -17.29 0.17 21.62
N PRO A 168 -16.79 1.35 22.02
CA PRO A 168 -15.51 1.85 21.53
C PRO A 168 -14.37 0.85 21.69
N ARG A 169 -13.51 0.80 20.67
CA ARG A 169 -12.38 -0.13 20.54
C ARG A 169 -11.15 0.41 21.27
N THR A 170 -11.28 0.62 22.57
CA THR A 170 -10.21 1.14 23.44
C THR A 170 -9.75 0.04 24.37
N LEU A 171 -8.48 -0.36 24.25
CA LEU A 171 -7.85 -1.34 25.14
C LEU A 171 -7.31 -0.59 26.36
N VAL A 172 -7.66 -1.06 27.55
CA VAL A 172 -7.07 -0.60 28.80
C VAL A 172 -6.16 -1.69 29.32
N VAL A 173 -4.95 -1.30 29.69
CA VAL A 173 -3.96 -2.19 30.28
C VAL A 173 -3.63 -1.68 31.67
N ALA A 174 -3.55 -2.61 32.62
CA ALA A 174 -3.23 -2.35 34.01
C ALA A 174 -2.00 -3.13 34.44
N CYS A 175 -1.09 -2.46 35.13
CA CYS A 175 0.06 -3.08 35.79
C CYS A 175 0.25 -2.40 37.14
N HIS A 176 0.48 -3.18 38.19
CA HIS A 176 0.44 -2.68 39.57
C HIS A 176 -0.90 -1.97 39.86
N ASP A 177 -0.84 -0.72 40.32
CA ASP A 177 -2.00 0.13 40.62
C ASP A 177 -2.29 1.17 39.52
N GLN A 178 -1.65 1.04 38.36
CA GLN A 178 -1.77 1.99 37.24
C GLN A 178 -2.53 1.34 36.09
N SER A 179 -3.40 2.13 35.46
CA SER A 179 -4.12 1.73 34.26
C SER A 179 -3.99 2.79 33.19
N VAL A 180 -3.75 2.36 31.96
CA VAL A 180 -3.53 3.24 30.80
C VAL A 180 -4.36 2.73 29.63
N SER A 181 -5.02 3.66 28.94
CA SER A 181 -5.66 3.37 27.66
C SER A 181 -4.59 3.33 26.57
N ILE A 182 -4.47 2.21 25.88
CA ILE A 182 -3.49 2.00 24.83
C ILE A 182 -4.14 2.30 23.47
N GLU A 183 -3.58 3.29 22.78
CA GLU A 183 -3.89 3.49 21.37
C GLU A 183 -3.00 2.57 20.52
N LEU A 184 -3.61 1.68 19.74
CA LEU A 184 -2.89 0.68 18.92
C LEU A 184 -2.10 1.28 17.74
N ASN A 185 -2.14 2.60 17.56
CA ASN A 185 -1.32 3.37 16.62
C ASN A 185 -0.09 4.02 17.28
N SER A 186 0.02 3.99 18.61
CA SER A 186 1.16 4.54 19.35
C SER A 186 2.37 3.62 19.22
N LEU A 187 3.58 4.17 19.08
CA LEU A 187 4.80 3.38 18.88
C LEU A 187 5.28 2.70 20.17
N CYS A 188 5.34 3.44 21.28
CA CYS A 188 5.81 2.94 22.56
C CYS A 188 5.35 3.82 23.72
N GLY A 189 5.40 3.30 24.94
CA GLY A 189 5.13 4.06 26.15
C GLY A 189 5.61 3.36 27.42
N VAL A 190 5.29 3.96 28.56
CA VAL A 190 5.72 3.49 29.88
C VAL A 190 4.52 3.41 30.82
N LEU A 191 4.46 2.34 31.61
CA LEU A 191 3.58 2.18 32.76
C LEU A 191 4.43 2.46 34.01
N GLU A 192 4.39 3.70 34.48
CA GLU A 192 5.14 4.14 35.66
C GLU A 192 4.30 3.96 36.92
N ALA A 193 4.78 3.17 37.88
CA ALA A 193 4.17 3.08 39.21
C ALA A 193 5.13 3.64 40.27
N LYS A 194 4.58 4.31 41.29
CA LYS A 194 5.38 4.87 42.40
C LYS A 194 6.14 3.74 43.10
N ASP A 195 7.43 3.96 43.33
CA ASP A 195 8.34 3.05 44.07
C ASP A 195 8.48 1.63 43.47
N LEU A 196 8.13 1.45 42.19
CA LEU A 196 8.22 0.18 41.46
C LEU A 196 9.02 0.33 40.17
N GLN A 197 9.53 -0.79 39.65
CA GLN A 197 10.27 -0.78 38.38
C GLN A 197 9.32 -0.39 37.22
N PRO A 198 9.73 0.51 36.32
CA PRO A 198 8.91 0.90 35.18
C PRO A 198 8.75 -0.27 34.21
N VAL A 199 7.52 -0.48 33.75
CA VAL A 199 7.23 -1.43 32.67
C VAL A 199 7.05 -0.66 31.37
N TYR A 200 7.79 -1.06 30.35
CA TYR A 200 7.71 -0.44 29.03
C TYR A 200 6.81 -1.26 28.11
N TYR A 201 6.17 -0.60 27.15
CA TYR A 201 5.44 -1.28 26.09
C TYR A 201 5.75 -0.70 24.71
N ALA A 202 5.62 -1.54 23.69
CA ALA A 202 5.73 -1.17 22.28
C ALA A 202 4.59 -1.77 21.48
N VAL A 203 4.07 -1.01 20.51
CA VAL A 203 3.14 -1.54 19.50
C VAL A 203 3.85 -1.56 18.16
N PHE A 204 3.88 -2.73 17.53
CA PHE A 204 4.48 -2.91 16.22
C PHE A 204 3.68 -3.90 15.37
N GLN A 205 4.02 -4.00 14.08
CA GLN A 205 3.42 -4.97 13.17
C GLN A 205 4.39 -6.13 12.96
N ASP A 206 3.90 -7.35 13.14
CA ASP A 206 4.56 -8.59 12.74
C ASP A 206 3.71 -9.25 11.65
N GLY A 207 4.12 -9.04 10.39
CA GLY A 207 3.29 -9.41 9.24
C GLY A 207 1.92 -8.71 9.28
N PRO A 208 0.79 -9.45 9.18
CA PRO A 208 -0.55 -8.87 9.27
C PRO A 208 -1.03 -8.64 10.72
N GLN A 209 -0.27 -9.08 11.73
CA GLN A 209 -0.67 -9.04 13.12
C GLN A 209 -0.09 -7.81 13.83
N THR A 210 -0.95 -7.04 14.49
CA THR A 210 -0.51 -6.00 15.43
C THR A 210 -0.12 -6.64 16.76
N VAL A 211 1.06 -6.33 17.27
CA VAL A 211 1.63 -6.88 18.52
C VAL A 211 1.80 -5.75 19.53
N LEU A 212 1.30 -5.94 20.76
CA LEU A 212 1.56 -5.08 21.91
C LEU A 212 2.41 -5.87 22.91
N LEU A 213 3.66 -5.48 23.05
CA LEU A 213 4.67 -6.19 23.84
C LEU A 213 5.02 -5.39 25.10
N PHE A 214 5.03 -6.06 26.25
CA PHE A 214 5.42 -5.51 27.56
C PHE A 214 6.78 -6.06 27.98
N SER A 215 7.70 -5.19 28.41
CA SER A 215 9.05 -5.57 28.84
C SER A 215 9.63 -4.63 29.89
N GLU A 216 10.52 -5.16 30.74
CA GLU A 216 11.41 -4.38 31.62
C GLU A 216 12.69 -3.92 30.88
N GLU A 217 12.99 -4.52 29.73
CA GLU A 217 14.22 -4.27 28.97
C GLU A 217 14.01 -3.17 27.92
N THR A 218 14.57 -1.99 28.20
CA THR A 218 14.51 -0.82 27.29
C THR A 218 15.14 -1.10 25.93
N ASP A 219 16.20 -1.91 25.87
CA ASP A 219 16.88 -2.23 24.62
C ASP A 219 16.00 -3.06 23.68
N LEU A 220 15.19 -3.98 24.23
CA LEU A 220 14.21 -4.74 23.46
C LEU A 220 13.16 -3.80 22.86
N ILE A 221 12.61 -2.89 23.67
CA ILE A 221 11.61 -1.90 23.24
C ILE A 221 12.16 -0.99 22.15
N LYS A 222 13.38 -0.48 22.33
CA LYS A 222 14.09 0.31 21.31
C LYS A 222 14.33 -0.51 20.06
N ALA A 223 14.74 -1.78 20.17
CA ALA A 223 14.97 -2.63 19.02
C ALA A 223 13.70 -2.86 18.21
N VAL A 224 12.55 -3.17 18.85
CA VAL A 224 11.28 -3.38 18.13
C VAL A 224 10.66 -2.08 17.60
N THR A 225 10.89 -0.95 18.28
CA THR A 225 10.37 0.36 17.84
C THR A 225 11.21 0.96 16.72
N ASN A 226 12.54 0.79 16.77
CA ASN A 226 13.48 1.28 15.76
C ASN A 226 13.71 0.27 14.63
N MET A 227 13.23 -0.97 14.76
CA MET A 227 13.04 -1.81 13.60
C MET A 227 12.04 -1.09 12.70
N PRO A 228 12.41 -0.73 11.46
CA PRO A 228 11.51 -0.02 10.56
C PRO A 228 10.33 -0.92 10.25
N SER A 229 9.28 -0.82 11.08
CA SER A 229 7.92 -1.35 10.95
C SER A 229 7.78 -2.60 10.08
N LEU A 230 8.66 -3.61 10.20
CA LEU A 230 8.83 -4.66 9.18
C LEU A 230 8.39 -4.17 7.79
N GLY A 231 8.96 -3.04 7.34
CA GLY A 231 8.67 -2.45 6.05
C GLY A 231 9.11 -3.50 5.07
N GLU A 232 8.18 -4.37 4.69
CA GLU A 232 8.51 -5.62 4.04
C GLU A 232 9.35 -5.23 2.84
N SER A 233 10.63 -5.64 2.84
CA SER A 233 11.48 -5.33 1.71
C SER A 233 10.75 -5.86 0.49
N MET A 234 10.67 -5.06 -0.58
CA MET A 234 10.02 -5.50 -1.81
C MET A 234 10.83 -6.69 -2.33
N LYS A 235 10.37 -7.91 -2.03
CA LYS A 235 11.13 -9.15 -2.25
C LYS A 235 11.25 -9.45 -3.73
N GLN A 236 10.30 -8.95 -4.52
CA GLN A 236 10.23 -9.16 -5.96
C GLN A 236 10.15 -7.81 -6.65
N HIS A 237 10.86 -7.68 -7.77
CA HIS A 237 10.82 -6.49 -8.61
C HIS A 237 10.96 -6.87 -10.08
N ILE A 238 10.24 -6.16 -10.94
CA ILE A 238 10.35 -6.23 -12.39
C ILE A 238 10.51 -4.79 -12.90
N GLN A 239 11.40 -4.62 -13.87
CA GLN A 239 11.58 -3.35 -14.57
C GLN A 239 11.45 -3.58 -16.07
N VAL A 240 10.70 -2.71 -16.73
CA VAL A 240 10.49 -2.72 -18.17
C VAL A 240 10.86 -1.34 -18.70
N GLY A 241 11.83 -1.31 -19.62
CA GLY A 241 12.22 -0.13 -20.37
C GLY A 241 11.85 -0.31 -21.83
N ILE A 242 11.09 0.63 -22.39
CA ILE A 242 10.74 0.67 -23.80
C ILE A 242 11.31 1.96 -24.38
N ARG A 243 12.21 1.80 -25.36
CA ARG A 243 12.93 2.91 -25.96
C ARG A 243 11.98 3.90 -26.65
N ASP A 244 11.15 3.41 -27.57
CA ASP A 244 10.23 4.23 -28.36
C ASP A 244 8.91 3.47 -28.60
N ILE A 245 7.77 4.16 -28.52
CA ILE A 245 6.42 3.67 -28.79
C ILE A 245 5.72 4.65 -29.72
N GLY A 246 5.07 4.14 -30.77
CA GLY A 246 4.21 4.91 -31.66
C GLY A 246 2.79 4.35 -31.66
N ILE A 247 1.80 5.22 -31.59
CA ILE A 247 0.38 4.89 -31.64
C ILE A 247 -0.25 5.77 -32.73
N ALA A 248 -0.73 5.14 -33.80
CA ALA A 248 -1.51 5.82 -34.83
C ALA A 248 -3.00 5.62 -34.55
N ILE A 249 -3.75 6.73 -34.56
CA ILE A 249 -5.20 6.75 -34.48
C ILE A 249 -5.72 7.03 -35.88
N ILE A 250 -6.50 6.11 -36.42
CA ILE A 250 -6.96 6.11 -37.81
C ILE A 250 -8.48 6.10 -37.81
N ASP A 251 -9.10 6.84 -38.72
CA ASP A 251 -10.53 6.69 -39.03
C ASP A 251 -10.71 5.43 -39.88
N ASP A 252 -11.49 4.47 -39.40
CA ASP A 252 -11.71 3.19 -40.08
C ASP A 252 -12.61 3.32 -41.32
N ILE A 253 -13.45 4.34 -41.37
CA ILE A 253 -14.38 4.62 -42.47
C ILE A 253 -13.68 5.45 -43.54
N ALA A 254 -13.09 6.58 -43.16
CA ALA A 254 -12.43 7.50 -44.09
C ALA A 254 -11.02 7.03 -44.49
N ARG A 255 -10.44 6.07 -43.77
CA ARG A 255 -9.09 5.49 -43.99
C ARG A 255 -7.97 6.54 -43.99
N ASN A 256 -8.11 7.56 -43.15
CA ASN A 256 -7.08 8.58 -42.95
C ASN A 256 -6.57 8.57 -41.51
N ASP A 257 -5.32 8.97 -41.34
CA ASP A 257 -4.71 9.12 -40.03
C ASP A 257 -5.25 10.40 -39.37
N LEU A 258 -5.76 10.26 -38.15
CA LEU A 258 -6.28 11.38 -37.37
C LEU A 258 -5.18 11.97 -36.51
N PHE A 259 -4.50 11.11 -35.75
CA PHE A 259 -3.43 11.52 -34.83
C PHE A 259 -2.33 10.47 -34.77
N TYR A 260 -1.11 10.94 -34.58
CA TYR A 260 0.01 10.09 -34.22
C TYR A 260 0.54 10.51 -32.84
N ILE A 261 0.56 9.56 -31.90
CA ILE A 261 1.10 9.75 -30.55
C ILE A 261 2.42 8.98 -30.48
N SER A 262 3.50 9.69 -30.18
CA SER A 262 4.80 9.07 -29.94
C SER A 262 5.26 9.29 -28.51
N ILE A 263 5.75 8.21 -27.91
CA ILE A 263 6.54 8.22 -26.68
C ILE A 263 7.95 7.83 -27.09
N SER A 264 8.90 8.74 -26.90
CA SER A 264 10.28 8.50 -27.37
C SER A 264 11.28 8.64 -26.23
N LYS A 265 12.46 8.05 -26.43
CA LYS A 265 13.59 8.21 -25.51
C LYS A 265 13.94 9.67 -25.24
N SER A 266 14.61 9.92 -24.10
CA SER A 266 15.14 11.25 -23.77
C SER A 266 16.31 11.64 -24.69
N LYS A 267 16.79 12.88 -24.55
CA LYS A 267 18.15 13.22 -24.99
C LYS A 267 19.16 12.36 -24.23
N ASP A 268 20.29 12.10 -24.85
CA ASP A 268 21.35 11.35 -24.19
C ASP A 268 21.87 12.14 -22.99
N ILE A 269 22.12 11.42 -21.89
CA ILE A 269 22.64 12.01 -20.65
C ILE A 269 23.87 11.21 -20.19
N TRP A 270 24.78 11.91 -19.54
CA TRP A 270 25.93 11.30 -18.89
C TRP A 270 25.56 10.80 -17.49
N MET A 271 25.88 9.54 -17.21
CA MET A 271 25.66 8.90 -15.92
C MET A 271 26.97 8.32 -15.38
N GLU A 272 27.17 8.46 -14.07
CA GLU A 272 28.23 7.76 -13.35
C GLU A 272 27.98 6.26 -13.36
N SER A 273 28.96 5.49 -13.83
CA SER A 273 28.89 4.03 -13.90
C SER A 273 29.54 3.42 -12.64
N SER A 274 28.75 3.27 -11.57
CA SER A 274 29.14 2.45 -10.41
C SER A 274 28.65 1.00 -10.56
N LYS A 275 29.21 0.06 -9.79
CA LYS A 275 28.84 -1.37 -9.86
C LYS A 275 27.37 -1.67 -9.50
N SER A 276 26.70 -0.80 -8.73
CA SER A 276 25.35 -1.06 -8.20
C SER A 276 24.30 -0.03 -8.62
N HIS A 277 24.70 1.20 -8.94
CA HIS A 277 23.77 2.27 -9.31
C HIS A 277 24.33 3.17 -10.39
N MET A 278 23.49 3.50 -11.38
CA MET A 278 23.78 4.56 -12.33
C MET A 278 23.14 5.85 -11.85
N LYS A 279 23.95 6.89 -11.68
CA LYS A 279 23.48 8.19 -11.17
C LYS A 279 23.73 9.26 -12.25
N PRO A 280 22.73 10.07 -12.62
CA PRO A 280 22.96 11.18 -13.54
C PRO A 280 23.92 12.19 -12.91
N LEU A 281 24.81 12.75 -13.73
CA LEU A 281 25.67 13.87 -13.32
C LEU A 281 24.82 15.12 -13.04
N SER A 282 25.37 16.09 -12.31
CA SER A 282 24.72 17.40 -12.16
C SER A 282 24.51 18.06 -13.53
N TYR A 283 23.53 18.96 -13.65
CA TYR A 283 23.19 19.63 -14.89
C TYR A 283 24.38 20.31 -15.56
N ASP A 284 25.07 21.17 -14.79
CA ASP A 284 26.21 21.93 -15.30
C ASP A 284 27.33 21.00 -15.78
N LEU A 285 27.58 19.91 -15.03
CA LEU A 285 28.59 18.94 -15.42
C LEU A 285 28.17 18.16 -16.67
N ASN A 286 26.91 17.72 -16.75
CA ASN A 286 26.37 17.04 -17.93
C ASN A 286 26.51 17.93 -19.17
N LYS A 287 26.17 19.22 -19.03
CA LYS A 287 26.26 20.21 -20.11
C LYS A 287 27.71 20.39 -20.58
N HIS A 288 28.66 20.65 -19.67
CA HIS A 288 30.06 20.83 -20.05
C HIS A 288 30.68 19.56 -20.67
N VAL A 289 30.35 18.37 -20.14
CA VAL A 289 30.80 17.10 -20.71
C VAL A 289 30.23 16.90 -22.11
N ASP A 290 28.96 17.20 -22.35
CA ASP A 290 28.35 17.07 -23.68
C ASP A 290 28.95 18.08 -24.68
N GLU A 291 29.26 19.31 -24.26
CA GLU A 291 29.98 20.30 -25.09
C GLU A 291 31.39 19.82 -25.49
N GLN A 292 32.13 19.21 -24.55
CA GLN A 292 33.44 18.62 -24.87
C GLN A 292 33.31 17.35 -25.71
N TYR A 293 32.24 16.58 -25.52
CA TYR A 293 31.97 15.40 -26.33
C TYR A 293 31.70 15.76 -27.79
N GLU A 294 30.94 16.82 -28.07
CA GLU A 294 30.77 17.33 -29.44
C GLU A 294 32.11 17.71 -30.09
N SER A 295 33.03 18.28 -29.31
CA SER A 295 34.37 18.63 -29.77
C SER A 295 35.21 17.37 -30.04
N TYR A 296 35.12 16.37 -29.17
CA TYR A 296 35.73 15.06 -29.35
C TYR A 296 35.24 14.36 -30.62
N ILE A 297 33.94 14.32 -30.87
CA ILE A 297 33.38 13.72 -32.09
C ILE A 297 33.87 14.45 -33.35
N LYS A 298 33.96 15.79 -33.32
CA LYS A 298 34.51 16.56 -34.45
C LYS A 298 35.97 16.21 -34.70
N ASP A 299 36.79 16.18 -33.65
CA ASP A 299 38.21 15.84 -33.74
C ASP A 299 38.43 14.40 -34.21
N HIS A 300 37.67 13.44 -33.67
CA HIS A 300 37.74 12.04 -34.05
C HIS A 300 37.30 11.82 -35.51
N ASN A 301 36.25 12.49 -35.98
CA ASN A 301 35.82 12.42 -37.38
C ASN A 301 36.83 13.08 -38.35
N ALA A 302 37.52 14.14 -37.93
CA ALA A 302 38.56 14.79 -38.72
C ALA A 302 39.86 13.98 -38.77
N HIS A 303 40.18 13.24 -37.70
CA HIS A 303 41.42 12.51 -37.51
C HIS A 303 41.20 11.07 -37.00
N PRO A 304 40.55 10.18 -37.78
CA PRO A 304 40.07 8.88 -37.28
C PRO A 304 41.17 7.88 -36.89
N ASN A 305 42.39 8.02 -37.41
CA ASN A 305 43.52 7.11 -37.15
C ASN A 305 44.68 7.76 -36.39
N ASP A 306 44.47 8.93 -35.77
CA ASP A 306 45.53 9.63 -35.04
C ASP A 306 45.43 9.33 -33.53
N GLU A 307 46.38 8.54 -33.03
CA GLU A 307 46.47 8.15 -31.61
C GLU A 307 46.50 9.37 -30.68
N LYS A 308 47.04 10.51 -31.13
CA LYS A 308 47.12 11.73 -30.34
C LYS A 308 45.73 12.32 -30.07
N PHE A 309 44.80 12.20 -31.02
CA PHE A 309 43.42 12.65 -30.86
C PHE A 309 42.57 11.60 -30.13
N ALA A 310 42.89 10.31 -30.29
CA ALA A 310 42.25 9.23 -29.55
C ALA A 310 42.51 9.34 -28.03
N SER A 311 43.73 9.67 -27.61
CA SER A 311 44.09 9.83 -26.19
C SER A 311 44.00 11.28 -25.69
N LYS A 312 43.32 12.17 -26.42
CA LYS A 312 43.23 13.58 -26.06
C LYS A 312 42.36 13.77 -24.83
N LYS A 313 42.88 14.49 -23.84
CA LYS A 313 42.12 14.98 -22.69
C LYS A 313 41.49 16.34 -23.02
N TYR A 314 40.23 16.50 -22.65
CA TYR A 314 39.46 17.73 -22.81
C TYR A 314 39.21 18.33 -21.43
N ARG A 315 39.45 19.63 -21.28
CA ARG A 315 39.28 20.28 -19.99
C ARG A 315 37.82 20.66 -19.78
N ILE A 316 37.24 20.21 -18.67
CA ILE A 316 35.84 20.47 -18.30
C ILE A 316 35.72 21.76 -17.48
N ASP A 317 36.55 21.88 -16.44
CA ASP A 317 36.61 23.04 -15.56
C ASP A 317 38.06 23.27 -15.08
N GLU A 318 38.27 24.21 -14.16
CA GLU A 318 39.62 24.49 -13.61
C GLU A 318 40.23 23.27 -12.91
N ASN A 319 39.42 22.29 -12.49
CA ASN A 319 39.78 21.20 -11.61
C ASN A 319 39.68 19.79 -12.23
N ARG A 320 39.11 19.65 -13.43
CA ARG A 320 38.74 18.37 -14.02
C ARG A 320 39.00 18.31 -15.51
N ASP A 321 39.54 17.17 -15.93
CA ASP A 321 39.68 16.79 -17.33
C ASP A 321 38.84 15.54 -17.63
N VAL A 322 38.43 15.36 -18.89
CA VAL A 322 37.72 14.19 -19.38
C VAL A 322 38.48 13.56 -20.55
N SER A 323 38.57 12.24 -20.56
CA SER A 323 38.95 11.46 -21.74
C SER A 323 37.76 10.62 -22.21
N PHE A 324 37.45 10.68 -23.50
CA PHE A 324 36.32 9.96 -24.09
C PHE A 324 36.79 8.70 -24.81
N ASP A 325 35.98 7.66 -24.73
CA ASP A 325 36.09 6.41 -25.48
C ASP A 325 34.68 6.00 -25.92
N GLU A 326 34.31 6.37 -27.14
CA GLU A 326 32.99 6.19 -27.73
C GLU A 326 31.84 6.74 -26.84
N ASP A 327 31.03 5.85 -26.25
CA ASP A 327 29.91 6.19 -25.35
C ASP A 327 30.33 6.20 -23.87
N THR A 328 31.61 6.03 -23.56
CA THR A 328 32.16 6.06 -22.21
C THR A 328 33.17 7.19 -22.05
N ALA A 329 33.35 7.65 -20.82
CA ALA A 329 34.38 8.64 -20.51
C ALA A 329 34.93 8.44 -19.09
N GLU A 330 36.15 8.92 -18.88
CA GLU A 330 36.79 8.96 -17.58
C GLU A 330 37.02 10.42 -17.19
N LEU A 331 36.38 10.85 -16.09
CA LEU A 331 36.62 12.14 -15.46
C LEU A 331 37.77 11.98 -14.47
N THR A 332 38.79 12.84 -14.58
CA THR A 332 39.93 12.88 -13.66
C THR A 332 40.00 14.26 -13.02
N ASP A 333 40.09 14.33 -11.69
CA ASP A 333 40.37 15.59 -10.99
C ASP A 333 41.87 15.79 -10.71
N HIS A 334 42.27 16.97 -10.20
CA HIS A 334 43.67 17.26 -9.83
C HIS A 334 44.25 16.40 -8.70
N GLN A 335 43.43 15.64 -7.98
CA GLN A 335 43.82 14.69 -6.95
C GLN A 335 43.88 13.24 -7.50
N ASP A 336 43.90 13.08 -8.83
CA ASP A 336 43.88 11.79 -9.55
C ASP A 336 42.66 10.91 -9.20
N HIS A 337 41.55 11.51 -8.77
CA HIS A 337 40.30 10.77 -8.57
C HIS A 337 39.64 10.50 -9.92
N LEU A 338 39.55 9.22 -10.28
CA LEU A 338 38.94 8.76 -11.53
C LEU A 338 37.49 8.32 -11.34
N VAL A 339 36.58 8.97 -12.08
CA VAL A 339 35.16 8.63 -12.13
C VAL A 339 34.79 8.21 -13.54
N ARG A 340 34.28 6.98 -13.70
CA ARG A 340 33.79 6.47 -14.98
C ARG A 340 32.37 6.92 -15.23
N ILE A 341 32.13 7.46 -16.41
CA ILE A 341 30.82 7.92 -16.86
C ILE A 341 30.45 7.25 -18.18
N LYS A 342 29.15 7.07 -18.40
CA LYS A 342 28.59 6.49 -19.62
C LYS A 342 27.50 7.39 -20.17
N ARG A 343 27.53 7.61 -21.48
CA ARG A 343 26.50 8.32 -22.25
C ARG A 343 25.41 7.34 -22.62
N GLN A 344 24.18 7.61 -22.20
CA GLN A 344 23.02 6.82 -22.63
C GLN A 344 21.72 7.62 -22.48
N PRO A 345 20.73 7.40 -23.36
CA PRO A 345 19.41 7.98 -23.21
C PRO A 345 18.61 7.25 -22.12
N LEU A 346 17.60 7.92 -21.58
CA LEU A 346 16.54 7.28 -20.80
C LEU A 346 15.47 6.73 -21.73
N ASP A 347 14.93 5.56 -21.38
CA ASP A 347 13.83 4.92 -22.13
C ASP A 347 12.62 5.84 -22.27
N GLY A 348 11.91 5.78 -23.40
CA GLY A 348 10.72 6.58 -23.61
C GLY A 348 9.63 6.29 -22.58
N LEU A 349 9.38 5.01 -22.32
CA LEU A 349 8.54 4.52 -21.24
C LEU A 349 9.35 3.60 -20.34
N TRP A 350 9.42 3.92 -19.05
CA TRP A 350 10.01 3.08 -18.03
C TRP A 350 8.98 2.75 -16.96
N VAL A 351 8.88 1.47 -16.60
CA VAL A 351 7.97 0.98 -15.58
C VAL A 351 8.74 0.07 -14.62
N GLY A 352 8.74 0.42 -13.35
CA GLY A 352 9.24 -0.39 -12.25
C GLY A 352 8.10 -0.84 -11.37
N PHE A 353 7.91 -2.15 -11.23
CA PHE A 353 6.93 -2.72 -10.32
C PHE A 353 7.64 -3.59 -9.28
N ALA A 354 7.43 -3.28 -8.01
CA ALA A 354 8.03 -3.99 -6.89
C ALA A 354 6.94 -4.40 -5.89
N TRP A 355 7.02 -5.60 -5.35
CA TRP A 355 6.00 -6.09 -4.43
C TRP A 355 6.55 -7.06 -3.38
N SER A 356 5.73 -7.24 -2.35
CA SER A 356 5.92 -8.12 -1.21
C SER A 356 4.56 -8.73 -0.83
N THR A 357 4.47 -9.46 0.28
CA THR A 357 3.22 -10.05 0.79
C THR A 357 2.16 -8.97 1.08
N SER A 358 2.58 -7.84 1.65
CA SER A 358 1.70 -6.79 2.13
C SER A 358 1.85 -5.47 1.36
N ASN A 359 2.92 -5.27 0.59
CA ASN A 359 3.19 -4.02 -0.10
C ASN A 359 3.34 -4.19 -1.61
N SER A 360 2.97 -3.16 -2.36
CA SER A 360 3.26 -3.04 -3.78
C SER A 360 3.56 -1.58 -4.13
N ALA A 361 4.53 -1.39 -5.02
CA ALA A 361 4.96 -0.11 -5.52
C ALA A 361 5.03 -0.16 -7.05
N LEU A 362 4.39 0.81 -7.71
CA LEU A 362 4.48 1.03 -9.15
C LEU A 362 5.13 2.39 -9.37
N HIS A 363 6.23 2.41 -10.10
CA HIS A 363 6.90 3.62 -10.54
C HIS A 363 6.89 3.69 -12.05
N LEU A 364 6.31 4.75 -12.60
CA LEU A 364 6.18 4.95 -14.04
C LEU A 364 6.84 6.27 -14.43
N ARG A 365 7.63 6.23 -15.51
CA ARG A 365 8.27 7.41 -16.11
C ARG A 365 8.03 7.43 -17.62
N ILE A 366 7.62 8.58 -18.13
CA ILE A 366 7.54 8.87 -19.56
C ILE A 366 8.42 10.08 -19.84
N ASN A 367 9.42 9.92 -20.69
CA ASN A 367 10.45 10.96 -20.87
C ASN A 367 10.08 12.00 -21.92
N ARG A 368 9.57 11.59 -23.09
CA ARG A 368 9.11 12.51 -24.13
C ARG A 368 7.81 12.00 -24.72
N VAL A 369 6.87 12.92 -24.93
CA VAL A 369 5.60 12.67 -25.59
C VAL A 369 5.42 13.73 -26.68
N GLN A 370 4.99 13.29 -27.85
CA GLN A 370 4.55 14.16 -28.92
C GLN A 370 3.23 13.62 -29.48
N ILE A 371 2.29 14.53 -29.74
CA ILE A 371 1.01 14.25 -30.38
C ILE A 371 0.93 15.12 -31.62
N ASP A 372 0.89 14.46 -32.76
CA ASP A 372 0.77 15.08 -34.07
C ASP A 372 -0.66 14.91 -34.59
N ASN A 373 -1.17 15.95 -35.22
CA ASN A 373 -2.44 15.94 -35.94
C ASN A 373 -2.12 15.64 -37.40
N GLU A 374 -2.53 14.48 -37.88
CA GLU A 374 -2.23 13.98 -39.22
C GLU A 374 -3.33 14.35 -40.23
N HIS A 375 -4.34 15.13 -39.81
CA HIS A 375 -5.41 15.56 -40.70
C HIS A 375 -4.89 16.48 -41.81
N GLU A 376 -5.36 16.25 -43.04
CA GLU A 376 -5.06 17.12 -44.18
C GLU A 376 -5.45 18.57 -43.89
N PHE A 377 -4.58 19.51 -44.26
CA PHE A 377 -4.77 20.95 -44.05
C PHE A 377 -4.88 21.40 -42.58
N THR A 378 -4.34 20.61 -41.64
CA THR A 378 -4.24 21.05 -40.25
C THR A 378 -3.42 22.34 -40.11
N LEU A 379 -3.94 23.30 -39.35
CA LEU A 379 -3.22 24.52 -38.99
C LEU A 379 -2.14 24.27 -37.92
N PHE A 380 -2.32 23.21 -37.12
CA PHE A 380 -1.43 22.85 -36.02
C PHE A 380 -1.04 21.37 -36.17
N PRO A 381 0.03 21.06 -36.93
CA PRO A 381 0.46 19.69 -37.15
C PRO A 381 1.00 19.03 -35.87
N VAL A 382 1.50 19.81 -34.92
CA VAL A 382 1.95 19.32 -33.62
C VAL A 382 1.01 19.89 -32.55
N VAL A 383 0.22 19.02 -31.94
CA VAL A 383 -0.75 19.37 -30.89
C VAL A 383 -0.04 19.46 -29.54
N LEU A 384 0.86 18.53 -29.27
CA LEU A 384 1.61 18.47 -28.03
C LEU A 384 3.05 18.06 -28.33
N ASN A 385 4.00 18.73 -27.72
CA ASN A 385 5.39 18.31 -27.72
C ASN A 385 5.98 18.58 -26.34
N SER A 386 6.64 17.58 -25.77
CA SER A 386 7.44 17.75 -24.55
C SER A 386 8.58 18.75 -24.78
N ILE A 387 8.45 19.95 -24.24
CA ILE A 387 9.50 20.97 -24.24
C ILE A 387 10.11 21.02 -22.84
N VAL A 388 11.44 20.92 -22.75
CA VAL A 388 12.16 21.15 -21.50
C VAL A 388 12.11 22.65 -21.20
N SER A 389 11.44 23.04 -20.12
CA SER A 389 11.32 24.44 -19.71
C SER A 389 12.70 24.96 -19.28
N LYS A 390 13.20 26.02 -19.93
CA LYS A 390 14.43 26.73 -19.52
C LYS A 390 14.26 27.59 -18.24
N ALA A 391 13.05 27.67 -17.67
CA ALA A 391 12.66 28.75 -16.78
C ALA A 391 12.77 28.46 -15.27
N ALA A 392 13.08 27.23 -14.85
CA ALA A 392 13.25 26.89 -13.45
C ALA A 392 14.74 26.60 -13.21
N GLY A 393 15.44 27.46 -12.46
CA GLY A 393 16.89 27.36 -12.17
C GLY A 393 17.34 26.15 -11.34
N THR A 394 16.65 25.02 -11.49
CA THR A 394 16.99 23.68 -11.01
C THR A 394 16.71 22.70 -12.15
N ASP A 395 17.32 22.93 -13.31
CA ASP A 395 17.28 21.96 -14.40
C ASP A 395 17.98 20.69 -13.91
N ILE A 396 17.25 19.60 -13.77
CA ILE A 396 17.82 18.28 -13.49
C ILE A 396 17.93 17.59 -14.86
N PRO A 397 19.14 17.22 -15.33
CA PRO A 397 19.28 16.52 -16.60
C PRO A 397 18.54 15.19 -16.51
N GLY A 398 17.64 14.93 -17.47
CA GLY A 398 16.85 13.71 -17.50
C GLY A 398 15.59 13.71 -16.62
N LYS A 399 15.02 14.88 -16.27
CA LYS A 399 13.69 14.92 -15.64
C LYS A 399 12.63 14.40 -16.62
N PRO A 400 11.86 13.35 -16.26
CA PRO A 400 10.81 12.82 -17.12
C PRO A 400 9.67 13.83 -17.31
N PHE A 401 8.99 13.75 -18.46
CA PHE A 401 7.80 14.56 -18.77
C PHE A 401 6.62 14.20 -17.85
N ILE A 402 6.41 12.90 -17.60
CA ILE A 402 5.44 12.38 -16.63
C ILE A 402 6.17 11.40 -15.72
N GLU A 403 5.99 11.56 -14.40
CA GLU A 403 6.45 10.60 -13.39
C GLU A 403 5.31 10.35 -12.40
N LEU A 404 5.06 9.07 -12.11
CA LEU A 404 4.02 8.62 -11.22
C LEU A 404 4.57 7.56 -10.28
N SER A 405 4.40 7.76 -8.97
CA SER A 405 4.73 6.78 -7.94
C SER A 405 3.49 6.39 -7.17
N LEU A 406 3.08 5.13 -7.30
CA LEU A 406 1.95 4.58 -6.57
C LEU A 406 2.48 3.59 -5.52
N PHE A 407 2.08 3.80 -4.27
CA PHE A 407 2.40 2.89 -3.19
C PHE A 407 1.11 2.37 -2.54
N LYS A 408 1.00 1.05 -2.47
CA LYS A 408 -0.15 0.38 -1.89
C LYS A 408 0.32 -0.60 -0.84
N THR A 409 -0.12 -0.36 0.40
CA THR A 409 -0.03 -1.32 1.49
C THR A 409 -1.38 -1.97 1.69
N THR A 410 -1.42 -3.30 1.60
CA THR A 410 -2.55 -4.10 2.01
C THR A 410 -2.45 -4.32 3.51
N ILE A 411 -3.10 -3.47 4.29
CA ILE A 411 -3.25 -3.68 5.73
C ILE A 411 -4.53 -4.50 5.91
N ALA A 412 -4.51 -5.53 6.76
CA ALA A 412 -5.69 -6.32 7.14
C ALA A 412 -6.87 -5.48 7.68
N ARG A 413 -6.66 -4.17 7.92
CA ARG A 413 -7.57 -3.24 8.60
C ARG A 413 -7.99 -2.01 7.79
N SER A 414 -7.43 -1.75 6.60
CA SER A 414 -7.92 -0.70 5.71
C SER A 414 -7.29 -0.79 4.31
N ASN A 415 -8.11 -0.69 3.26
CA ASN A 415 -7.65 -0.45 1.90
C ASN A 415 -7.26 1.03 1.71
N THR A 416 -6.24 1.51 2.43
CA THR A 416 -5.74 2.87 2.23
C THR A 416 -4.75 2.84 1.07
N THR A 417 -5.11 3.45 -0.06
CA THR A 417 -4.21 3.62 -1.20
C THR A 417 -3.60 5.01 -1.10
N HIS A 418 -2.28 5.10 -0.93
CA HIS A 418 -1.58 6.38 -0.94
C HIS A 418 -1.09 6.66 -2.35
N ILE A 419 -1.67 7.67 -2.99
CA ILE A 419 -1.22 8.21 -4.27
C ILE A 419 -0.37 9.43 -3.94
N LYS A 420 0.92 9.44 -4.33
CA LYS A 420 1.81 10.58 -4.12
C LYS A 420 2.25 11.19 -5.43
#